data_AF-A0AA41FYF6-F1
#
_entry.id   AF-A0AA41FYF6-F1
#
_cell.length_a   1.000
_cell.length_b   1.000
_cell.length_c   1.000
_cell.angle_alpha   90.00
_cell.angle_beta   90.00
_cell.angle_gamma   90.00
#
_symmetry.space_group_name_H-M   'P 1'
#
loop_
_entity.id
_entity.type
_entity.pdbx_description
1 polymer ?
#
loop_
_entity_poly.entity_id
_entity_poly.type
_entity_poly.pdbx_seq_one_letter_code
_entity_poly.pdbx_strand_id
1 'polypeptide(L)'
;MFETDRTAPTGAIERWCSVLLDELAAVERELWLVLAVTLAIDVWLTHVGLQHGFHEANPVMRVAIETFGIAVLALTKVAVLCVGGLVRRALSDPGGVVVPLGLTLPSIGAVLVNATLLAAG
;
A
#
# COMPACT_ATOMS: atom_id res chain seq x y z
N MET A 1 -35.73 -29.40 19.04
CA MET A 1 -34.40 -29.52 18.44
C MET A 1 -34.25 -28.34 17.49
N PHE A 2 -33.68 -27.23 17.99
CA PHE A 2 -33.43 -26.04 17.19
C PHE A 2 -32.08 -26.23 16.50
N GLU A 3 -32.13 -26.64 15.24
CA GLU A 3 -30.96 -26.67 14.37
C GLU A 3 -30.65 -25.21 14.04
N THR A 4 -29.74 -24.62 14.82
CA THR A 4 -29.27 -23.26 14.58
C THR A 4 -28.66 -23.22 13.17
N ASP A 5 -29.34 -22.52 12.26
CA ASP A 5 -28.89 -22.10 10.95
C ASP A 5 -27.62 -21.22 11.08
N ARG A 6 -26.48 -21.86 11.36
CA ARG A 6 -25.16 -21.22 11.40
C ARG A 6 -24.51 -21.14 10.02
N THR A 7 -25.15 -21.69 8.98
CA THR A 7 -24.63 -21.75 7.61
C THR A 7 -25.08 -20.56 6.77
N ALA A 8 -26.25 -19.96 7.05
CA ALA A 8 -26.73 -18.77 6.35
C ALA A 8 -25.81 -17.52 6.44
N PRO A 9 -25.26 -17.12 7.61
CA PRO A 9 -24.45 -15.89 7.68
C PRO A 9 -23.09 -16.03 6.98
N THR A 10 -22.46 -17.21 7.05
CA THR A 10 -21.15 -17.46 6.42
C THR A 10 -21.26 -17.44 4.90
N GLY A 11 -22.30 -18.08 4.35
CA GLY A 11 -22.54 -18.08 2.90
C GLY A 11 -22.89 -16.71 2.34
N ALA A 12 -23.45 -15.80 3.15
CA ALA A 12 -23.63 -14.41 2.76
C ALA A 12 -22.28 -13.69 2.69
N ILE A 13 -21.44 -13.78 3.73
CA ILE A 13 -20.11 -13.11 3.77
C ILE A 13 -19.22 -13.57 2.63
N GLU A 14 -19.13 -14.88 2.37
CA GLU A 14 -18.32 -15.41 1.26
C GLU A 14 -18.77 -14.86 -0.09
N ARG A 15 -20.09 -14.74 -0.29
CA ARG A 15 -20.68 -14.18 -1.51
C ARG A 15 -20.42 -12.68 -1.65
N TRP A 16 -20.48 -11.92 -0.57
CA TRP A 16 -20.11 -10.50 -0.56
C TRP A 16 -18.61 -10.33 -0.86
N CYS A 17 -17.76 -11.14 -0.25
CA CYS A 17 -16.32 -11.13 -0.50
C CYS A 17 -15.98 -11.48 -1.95
N SER A 18 -16.61 -12.50 -2.53
CA SER A 18 -16.36 -12.85 -3.94
C SER A 18 -16.75 -11.72 -4.88
N VAL A 19 -17.94 -11.13 -4.68
CA VAL A 19 -18.39 -9.98 -5.49
C VAL A 19 -17.43 -8.79 -5.34
N LEU A 20 -16.99 -8.46 -4.12
CA LEU A 20 -16.03 -7.39 -3.89
C LEU A 20 -14.68 -7.66 -4.56
N LEU A 21 -14.18 -8.90 -4.49
CA LEU A 21 -12.91 -9.26 -5.13
C LEU A 21 -13.01 -9.21 -6.65
N ASP A 22 -14.14 -9.59 -7.23
CA ASP A 22 -14.37 -9.52 -8.68
C ASP A 22 -14.42 -8.06 -9.17
N GLU A 23 -15.16 -7.20 -8.47
CA GLU A 23 -15.20 -5.75 -8.75
C GLU A 23 -13.81 -5.12 -8.59
N LEU A 24 -13.06 -5.52 -7.57
CA LEU A 24 -11.73 -5.00 -7.32
C LEU A 24 -10.74 -5.49 -8.39
N ALA A 25 -10.85 -6.74 -8.81
CA ALA A 25 -10.04 -7.31 -9.89
C ALA A 25 -10.27 -6.56 -11.22
N ALA A 26 -11.50 -6.08 -11.46
CA ALA A 26 -11.80 -5.25 -12.64
C ALA A 26 -11.03 -3.92 -12.65
N VAL A 27 -10.67 -3.39 -11.47
CA VAL A 27 -9.92 -2.12 -11.30
C VAL A 27 -8.48 -2.32 -10.80
N GLU A 28 -7.93 -3.53 -10.96
CA GLU A 28 -6.61 -3.84 -10.41
C GLU A 28 -5.51 -2.92 -10.98
N ARG A 29 -5.57 -2.62 -12.29
CA ARG A 29 -4.58 -1.75 -12.94
C ARG A 29 -4.61 -0.36 -12.34
N GLU A 30 -5.80 0.16 -12.06
CA GLU A 30 -6.01 1.45 -11.41
C GLU A 30 -5.43 1.43 -9.99
N LEU A 31 -5.59 0.34 -9.24
CA LEU A 31 -4.96 0.20 -7.91
C LEU A 31 -3.43 0.24 -7.99
N TRP A 32 -2.82 -0.42 -8.97
CA TRP A 32 -1.37 -0.34 -9.19
C TRP A 32 -0.91 1.08 -9.54
N LEU A 33 -1.68 1.80 -10.36
CA LEU A 33 -1.40 3.20 -10.70
C LEU A 33 -1.51 4.10 -9.46
N VAL A 34 -2.57 3.94 -8.67
CA VAL A 34 -2.76 4.68 -7.41
C VAL A 34 -1.61 4.38 -6.45
N LEU A 35 -1.21 3.11 -6.32
CA LEU A 35 -0.06 2.73 -5.51
C LEU A 35 1.21 3.43 -5.99
N ALA A 36 1.53 3.34 -7.28
CA ALA A 36 2.73 3.96 -7.84
C ALA A 36 2.76 5.47 -7.62
N VAL A 37 1.65 6.16 -7.86
CA VAL A 37 1.49 7.60 -7.60
C VAL A 37 1.65 7.91 -6.11
N THR A 38 1.02 7.13 -5.24
CA THR A 38 1.12 7.29 -3.79
C THR A 38 2.56 7.15 -3.31
N LEU A 39 3.30 6.16 -3.81
CA LEU A 39 4.70 5.96 -3.47
C LEU A 39 5.60 7.09 -3.98
N ALA A 40 5.30 7.66 -5.15
CA ALA A 40 6.02 8.83 -5.67
C ALA A 40 5.77 10.07 -4.81
N ILE A 41 4.51 10.31 -4.42
CA ILE A 41 4.13 11.40 -3.51
C ILE A 41 4.82 11.21 -2.14
N ASP A 42 4.90 9.99 -1.63
CA ASP A 42 5.59 9.68 -0.38
C ASP A 42 7.08 10.05 -0.44
N VAL A 43 7.79 9.65 -1.50
CA VAL A 43 9.21 10.03 -1.71
C VAL A 43 9.38 11.53 -1.77
N TRP A 44 8.47 12.23 -2.46
CA TRP A 44 8.50 13.68 -2.57
C TRP A 44 8.30 14.36 -1.21
N LEU A 45 7.27 13.94 -0.46
CA LEU A 45 7.00 14.47 0.88
C LEU A 45 8.16 14.23 1.83
N THR A 46 8.77 13.04 1.83
CA THR A 46 9.96 12.77 2.64
C THR A 46 11.12 13.68 2.21
N HIS A 47 11.34 13.87 0.91
CA HIS A 47 12.39 14.76 0.42
C HIS A 47 12.19 16.21 0.90
N VAL A 48 10.97 16.73 0.77
CA VAL A 48 10.61 18.07 1.25
C VAL A 48 10.73 18.16 2.78
N GLY A 49 10.32 17.13 3.52
CA GLY A 49 10.49 17.05 4.96
C GLY A 49 11.95 17.16 5.39
N LEU A 50 12.84 16.40 4.76
CA LEU A 50 14.27 16.45 5.03
C LEU A 50 14.85 17.85 4.75
N GLN A 51 14.37 18.55 3.71
CA GLN A 51 14.77 19.93 3.42
C GLN A 51 14.30 20.94 4.47
N HIS A 52 13.16 20.68 5.12
CA HIS A 52 12.64 21.49 6.24
C HIS A 52 13.26 21.12 7.60
N GLY A 53 14.24 20.22 7.63
CA GLY A 53 14.94 19.82 8.87
C GLY A 53 14.25 18.70 9.65
N PHE A 54 13.20 18.07 9.10
CA PHE A 54 12.67 16.85 9.67
C PHE A 54 13.67 15.71 9.53
N HIS A 55 13.64 14.77 10.48
CA HIS A 55 14.45 13.56 10.43
C HIS A 55 13.59 12.35 10.08
N GLU A 56 14.10 11.49 9.21
CA GLU A 56 13.49 10.21 8.90
C GLU A 56 13.32 9.37 10.18
N ALA A 57 12.10 8.90 10.46
CA ALA A 57 11.80 8.19 11.70
C ALA A 57 12.48 6.81 11.75
N ASN A 58 12.62 6.16 10.58
CA ASN A 58 13.27 4.88 10.46
C ASN A 58 14.81 5.04 10.49
N PRO A 59 15.52 4.54 11.53
CA PRO A 59 16.97 4.71 11.65
C PRO A 59 17.75 4.03 10.53
N VAL A 60 17.26 2.90 10.01
CA VAL A 60 17.90 2.19 8.89
C VAL A 60 17.79 3.02 7.62
N MET A 61 16.59 3.55 7.33
CA MET A 61 16.36 4.38 6.16
C MET A 61 17.12 5.71 6.26
N ARG A 62 17.21 6.31 7.45
CA ARG A 62 18.01 7.51 7.71
C ARG A 62 19.48 7.31 7.31
N VAL A 63 20.12 6.25 7.83
CA VAL A 63 21.52 5.94 7.49
C VAL A 63 21.69 5.66 5.99
N ALA A 64 20.72 4.98 5.38
CA ALA A 64 20.74 4.72 3.94
C ALA A 64 20.63 6.01 3.13
N ILE A 65 19.76 6.93 3.49
CA ILE A 65 19.60 8.24 2.83
C ILE A 65 20.86 9.10 3.02
N GLU A 66 21.49 9.08 4.20
CA GLU A 66 22.75 9.78 4.45
C GLU A 66 23.88 9.25 3.56
N THR A 67 23.88 7.95 3.24
CA THR A 67 24.94 7.30 2.45
C THR A 67 24.69 7.38 0.94
N PHE A 68 23.45 7.15 0.51
CA PHE A 68 23.07 6.96 -0.90
C PHE A 68 22.14 8.06 -1.43
N GLY A 69 21.78 9.04 -0.60
CA GLY A 69 20.83 10.09 -0.92
C GLY A 69 19.39 9.58 -1.02
N ILE A 70 18.50 10.44 -1.50
CA ILE A 70 17.06 10.14 -1.67
C ILE A 70 16.80 8.99 -2.66
N ALA A 71 17.77 8.66 -3.52
CA ALA A 71 17.67 7.58 -4.49
C ALA A 71 17.38 6.23 -3.83
N VAL A 72 17.89 5.97 -2.63
CA VAL A 72 17.64 4.71 -1.91
C VAL A 72 16.16 4.56 -1.51
N LEU A 73 15.49 5.66 -1.20
CA LEU A 73 14.08 5.66 -0.85
C LEU A 73 13.24 5.31 -2.08
N ALA A 74 13.54 5.94 -3.23
CA ALA A 74 12.90 5.63 -4.50
C ALA A 74 13.13 4.17 -4.91
N LEU A 75 14.37 3.66 -4.79
CA LEU A 75 14.70 2.25 -5.06
C LEU A 75 13.92 1.30 -4.15
N THR A 76 13.75 1.65 -2.88
CA THR A 76 12.94 0.85 -1.94
C THR A 76 11.48 0.80 -2.39
N LYS A 77 10.91 1.91 -2.85
CA LYS A 77 9.53 1.93 -3.40
C LYS A 77 9.41 1.07 -4.66
N VAL A 78 10.39 1.14 -5.56
CA VAL A 78 10.43 0.27 -6.75
C VAL A 78 10.53 -1.20 -6.35
N ALA A 79 11.35 -1.53 -5.36
CA ALA A 79 11.44 -2.89 -4.83
C ALA A 79 10.10 -3.38 -4.28
N VAL A 80 9.35 -2.53 -3.56
CA VAL A 80 7.99 -2.85 -3.09
C VAL A 80 7.05 -3.14 -4.26
N LEU A 81 7.06 -2.33 -5.32
CA LEU A 81 6.25 -2.58 -6.52
C LEU A 81 6.63 -3.90 -7.21
N CYS A 82 7.93 -4.17 -7.36
CA CYS A 82 8.42 -5.40 -7.97
C CYS A 82 8.03 -6.64 -7.16
N VAL A 83 8.30 -6.63 -5.85
CA VAL A 83 7.96 -7.75 -4.95
C VAL A 83 6.45 -7.94 -4.89
N GLY A 84 5.68 -6.85 -4.73
CA GLY A 84 4.23 -6.90 -4.77
C GLY A 84 3.70 -7.48 -6.09
N GLY A 85 4.26 -7.07 -7.23
CA GLY A 85 3.91 -7.62 -8.53
C GLY A 85 4.23 -9.10 -8.67
N LEU A 86 5.36 -9.57 -8.13
CA LEU A 86 5.72 -10.99 -8.10
C LEU A 86 4.75 -11.80 -7.22
N VAL A 87 4.41 -11.29 -6.03
CA VAL A 87 3.43 -11.93 -5.14
C VAL A 87 2.06 -11.98 -5.81
N ARG A 88 1.62 -10.89 -6.43
CA ARG A 88 0.38 -10.84 -7.21
C ARG A 88 0.33 -11.91 -8.31
N ARG A 89 1.44 -12.09 -9.04
CA ARG A 89 1.55 -13.11 -10.11
C ARG A 89 1.58 -14.55 -9.58
N ALA A 90 2.04 -14.76 -8.35
CA ALA A 90 2.05 -16.07 -7.72
C ALA A 90 0.68 -16.49 -7.17
N LEU A 91 -0.24 -15.52 -6.98
CA LEU A 91 -1.59 -15.76 -6.47
C LEU A 91 -2.58 -15.98 -7.62
N SER A 92 -3.47 -16.95 -7.43
CA SER A 92 -4.61 -17.18 -8.33
C SER A 92 -5.66 -16.07 -8.18
N ASP A 93 -6.33 -15.74 -9.28
CA ASP A 93 -7.50 -14.85 -9.25
C ASP A 93 -8.68 -15.53 -8.53
N PRO A 94 -9.55 -14.77 -7.83
CA PRO A 94 -9.55 -13.30 -7.64
C PRO A 94 -8.61 -12.78 -6.52
N GLY A 95 -8.03 -13.67 -5.70
CA GLY A 95 -7.33 -13.29 -4.45
C GLY A 95 -6.08 -12.42 -4.64
N GLY A 96 -5.50 -12.39 -5.84
CA GLY A 96 -4.32 -11.58 -6.15
C GLY A 96 -4.52 -10.08 -5.95
N VAL A 97 -5.71 -9.54 -6.19
CA VAL A 97 -5.99 -8.09 -6.11
C VAL A 97 -5.85 -7.51 -4.69
N VAL A 98 -5.87 -8.37 -3.68
CA VAL A 98 -5.63 -7.98 -2.28
C VAL A 98 -4.20 -7.43 -2.10
N VAL A 99 -3.26 -7.82 -2.95
CA VAL A 99 -1.87 -7.34 -2.89
C VAL A 99 -1.75 -5.84 -3.15
N PRO A 100 -2.15 -5.30 -4.33
CA PRO A 100 -2.06 -3.86 -4.56
C PRO A 100 -2.93 -3.08 -3.58
N LEU A 101 -4.11 -3.57 -3.20
CA LEU A 101 -4.97 -2.91 -2.20
C LEU A 101 -4.28 -2.81 -0.82
N GLY A 102 -3.74 -3.94 -0.35
CA GLY A 102 -3.04 -4.04 0.93
C GLY A 102 -1.76 -3.21 1.00
N LEU A 103 -1.10 -2.96 -0.14
CA LEU A 103 0.03 -2.03 -0.24
C LEU A 103 -0.42 -0.57 -0.32
N THR A 104 -1.53 -0.29 -1.00
CA THR A 104 -2.03 1.07 -1.22
C THR A 104 -2.54 1.70 0.05
N LEU A 105 -3.36 0.99 0.83
CA LEU A 105 -4.01 1.56 2.02
C LEU A 105 -3.00 2.09 3.06
N PRO A 106 -1.97 1.32 3.48
CA PRO A 106 -0.94 1.84 4.38
C PRO A 106 -0.11 2.95 3.75
N SER A 107 0.17 2.87 2.44
CA SER A 107 0.96 3.89 1.73
C SER A 107 0.24 5.24 1.70
N ILE A 108 -1.08 5.26 1.48
CA ILE A 108 -1.89 6.47 1.56
C ILE A 108 -1.83 7.04 2.98
N GLY A 109 -1.94 6.19 4.00
CA GLY A 109 -1.81 6.60 5.40
C GLY A 109 -0.47 7.32 5.68
N ALA A 110 0.65 6.76 5.20
CA ALA A 110 1.96 7.37 5.33
C ALA A 110 2.04 8.74 4.64
N VAL A 111 1.54 8.85 3.40
CA VAL A 111 1.45 10.11 2.66
C VAL A 111 0.66 11.16 3.43
N LEU A 112 -0.51 10.79 3.97
CA LEU A 112 -1.35 11.72 4.73
C LEU A 112 -0.63 12.20 5.99
N VAL A 113 0.00 11.31 6.74
CA VAL A 113 0.80 11.68 7.92
C VAL A 113 1.90 12.66 7.52
N ASN A 114 2.71 12.34 6.51
CA ASN A 114 3.78 13.21 6.05
C ASN A 114 3.27 14.58 5.57
N ALA A 115 2.16 14.61 4.85
CA ALA A 115 1.52 15.85 4.39
C ALA A 115 1.00 16.69 5.56
N THR A 116 0.37 16.07 6.56
CA THR A 116 -0.11 16.81 7.74
C THR A 116 1.02 17.39 8.58
N LEU A 117 2.13 16.66 8.74
CA LEU A 117 3.32 17.16 9.44
C LEU A 117 3.92 18.37 8.73
N LEU A 118 4.05 18.29 7.40
CA LEU A 118 4.56 19.39 6.59
C LEU A 118 3.60 20.60 6.52
N ALA A 119 2.30 20.39 6.61
CA ALA A 119 1.32 21.47 6.64
C ALA A 119 1.23 22.16 8.03
N ALA A 120 1.63 21.46 9.09
CA ALA A 120 1.58 21.96 10.47
C ALA A 120 2.90 22.55 10.98
N GLY A 121 4.01 22.30 10.29
CA GLY A 121 5.35 22.85 10.58
C GLY A 121 5.69 24.06 9.72
#